data_AF-A0A4V0E892-F1
#
_entry.id   AF-A0A4V0E892-F1
#
_cell.length_a   1.000
_cell.length_b   1.000
_cell.length_c   1.000
_cell.angle_alpha   90.00
_cell.angle_beta   90.00
_cell.angle_gamma   90.00
#
_symmetry.space_group_name_H-M   'P 1'
#
loop_
_entity.id
_entity.type
_entity.pdbx_description
1 polymer ?
#
loop_
_entity_poly.entity_id
_entity_poly.type
_entity_poly.pdbx_seq_one_letter_code
_entity_poly.pdbx_strand_id
1 'polypeptide(L)'
;MDRLLDSFRTVFGNGFLKYFKEQDKKHKYLKLDDYQKVIQRFIEDEQFFRTNYYSGTHVHFTRFLFVSIENFKNNYRTINFTELDHKDKLIWQLEHIIPQSKFEPGDSDKNNLGNLTLLHRDINVKISNENFEEKKEALHDENELKFYINEVFRRNNFKKSDIDKRSSDLKNDLVDIINNHFDEYCETVLKIKNMEKK
;
A
#
# COMPACT_ATOMS: atom_id res chain seq x y z
N MET A 1 22.22 7.25 -1.62
CA MET A 1 20.95 7.10 -2.37
C MET A 1 20.79 5.75 -3.08
N ASP A 2 21.82 5.15 -3.68
CA ASP A 2 21.67 3.88 -4.42
C ASP A 2 21.05 2.74 -3.59
N ARG A 3 21.46 2.60 -2.32
CA ARG A 3 20.88 1.60 -1.40
C ARG A 3 19.36 1.79 -1.22
N LEU A 4 18.89 3.04 -1.15
CA LEU A 4 17.45 3.33 -1.05
C LEU A 4 16.71 2.90 -2.33
N LEU A 5 17.28 3.20 -3.51
CA LEU A 5 16.67 2.82 -4.78
C LEU A 5 16.66 1.30 -5.00
N ASP A 6 17.73 0.60 -4.60
CA ASP A 6 17.80 -0.86 -4.62
C ASP A 6 16.78 -1.49 -3.66
N SER A 7 16.63 -0.91 -2.47
CA SER A 7 15.58 -1.31 -1.53
C SER A 7 14.18 -1.10 -2.12
N PHE A 8 13.91 0.06 -2.72
CA PHE A 8 12.63 0.34 -3.36
C PHE A 8 12.29 -0.68 -4.44
N ARG A 9 13.27 -1.06 -5.27
CA ARG A 9 13.10 -2.11 -6.27
C ARG A 9 12.76 -3.45 -5.63
N THR A 10 13.46 -3.81 -4.56
CA THR A 10 13.36 -5.12 -3.92
C THR A 10 12.04 -5.28 -3.16
N VAL A 11 11.61 -4.24 -2.44
CA VAL A 11 10.44 -4.30 -1.54
C VAL A 11 9.14 -3.95 -2.26
N PHE A 12 9.19 -3.02 -3.21
CA PHE A 12 7.99 -2.50 -3.89
C PHE A 12 7.95 -2.81 -5.39
N GLY A 13 9.03 -3.38 -5.95
CA GLY A 13 9.12 -3.84 -7.32
C GLY A 13 9.58 -2.77 -8.32
N ASN A 14 9.92 -3.23 -9.53
CA ASN A 14 10.40 -2.37 -10.62
C ASN A 14 9.39 -1.29 -11.03
N GLY A 15 8.08 -1.61 -11.00
CA GLY A 15 7.03 -0.66 -11.33
C GLY A 15 7.01 0.55 -10.40
N PHE A 16 7.13 0.31 -9.08
CA PHE A 16 7.24 1.39 -8.11
C PHE A 16 8.53 2.20 -8.28
N LEU A 17 9.69 1.55 -8.46
CA LEU A 17 10.94 2.27 -8.65
C LEU A 17 10.88 3.20 -9.87
N LYS A 18 10.28 2.74 -10.99
CA LYS A 18 10.07 3.56 -12.18
C LYS A 18 9.17 4.75 -11.86
N TYR A 19 8.03 4.51 -11.21
CA TYR A 19 7.10 5.55 -10.78
C TYR A 19 7.78 6.61 -9.90
N PHE A 20 8.49 6.18 -8.86
CA PHE A 20 9.22 7.07 -7.96
C PHE A 20 10.25 7.92 -8.72
N LYS A 21 11.03 7.33 -9.63
CA LYS A 21 11.99 8.07 -10.47
C LYS A 21 11.32 9.09 -11.38
N GLU A 22 10.11 8.82 -11.87
CA GLU A 22 9.34 9.79 -12.67
C GLU A 22 8.88 10.99 -11.81
N GLN A 23 8.49 10.76 -10.57
CA GLN A 23 8.14 11.84 -9.65
C GLN A 23 9.38 12.60 -9.17
N ASP A 24 10.49 11.92 -8.87
CA ASP A 24 11.76 12.54 -8.53
C ASP A 24 12.27 13.49 -9.63
N LYS A 25 12.07 13.15 -10.91
CA LYS A 25 12.41 14.07 -12.01
C LYS A 25 11.70 15.42 -11.91
N LYS A 26 10.47 15.46 -11.37
CA LYS A 26 9.67 16.68 -11.21
C LYS A 26 9.99 17.40 -9.90
N HIS A 27 10.04 16.65 -8.80
CA HIS A 27 10.06 17.20 -7.44
C HIS A 27 11.45 17.19 -6.79
N LYS A 28 12.42 16.51 -7.40
CA LYS A 28 13.84 16.45 -7.00
C LYS A 28 14.07 15.89 -5.58
N TYR A 29 13.29 14.89 -5.17
CA TYR A 29 13.41 14.25 -3.86
C TYR A 29 14.84 13.81 -3.54
N LEU A 30 15.53 13.14 -4.47
CA LEU A 30 16.87 12.59 -4.27
C LEU A 30 17.94 13.65 -4.01
N LYS A 31 17.66 14.94 -4.29
CA LYS A 31 18.56 16.04 -3.92
C LYS A 31 18.55 16.38 -2.42
N LEU A 32 17.56 15.89 -1.67
CA LEU A 32 17.48 16.09 -0.23
C LEU A 32 18.57 15.32 0.54
N ASP A 33 19.22 14.35 -0.13
CA ASP A 33 20.33 13.51 0.34
C ASP A 33 20.15 12.88 1.74
N ASP A 34 18.90 12.61 2.10
CA ASP A 34 18.48 12.04 3.39
C ASP A 34 17.29 11.12 3.14
N TYR A 35 17.39 9.84 3.53
CA TYR A 35 16.36 8.85 3.20
C TYR A 35 14.99 9.21 3.79
N GLN A 36 14.97 9.73 5.03
CA GLN A 36 13.73 10.09 5.69
C GLN A 36 13.08 11.26 4.96
N LYS A 37 13.84 12.32 4.67
CA LYS A 37 13.32 13.49 3.95
C LYS A 37 12.86 13.16 2.54
N VAL A 38 13.58 12.29 1.83
CA VAL A 38 13.19 11.79 0.49
C VAL A 38 11.81 11.13 0.55
N ILE A 39 11.61 10.21 1.50
CA ILE A 39 10.36 9.46 1.64
C ILE A 39 9.23 10.35 2.14
N GLN A 40 9.47 11.18 3.16
CA GLN A 40 8.51 12.15 3.68
C GLN A 40 8.00 13.05 2.57
N ARG A 41 8.91 13.67 1.80
CA ARG A 41 8.53 14.60 0.75
C ARG A 41 7.76 13.93 -0.39
N PHE A 42 8.15 12.70 -0.76
CA PHE A 42 7.40 11.89 -1.71
C PHE A 42 5.97 11.62 -1.21
N ILE A 43 5.82 11.21 0.05
CA ILE A 43 4.51 10.93 0.66
C ILE A 43 3.64 12.20 0.74
N GLU A 44 4.21 13.34 1.14
CA GLU A 44 3.49 14.62 1.18
C GLU A 44 2.93 15.00 -0.19
N ASP A 45 3.79 15.05 -1.21
CA ASP A 45 3.39 15.44 -2.57
C ASP A 45 2.36 14.45 -3.15
N GLU A 46 2.51 13.16 -2.88
CA GLU A 46 1.61 12.13 -3.36
C GLU A 46 0.25 12.12 -2.65
N GLN A 47 0.16 12.56 -1.39
CA GLN A 47 -1.11 12.59 -0.64
C GLN A 47 -1.87 13.90 -0.79
N PHE A 48 -1.18 15.03 -0.99
CA PHE A 48 -1.75 16.38 -0.87
C PHE A 48 -3.00 16.63 -1.74
N PHE A 49 -3.01 16.16 -2.98
CA PHE A 49 -4.15 16.31 -3.91
C PHE A 49 -4.79 14.98 -4.33
N ARG A 50 -4.42 13.87 -3.69
CA ARG A 50 -4.80 12.56 -4.19
C ARG A 50 -6.17 12.12 -3.68
N THR A 51 -7.11 12.10 -4.63
CA THR A 51 -8.47 11.60 -4.46
C THR A 51 -8.67 10.19 -5.05
N ASN A 52 -7.74 9.72 -5.90
CA ASN A 52 -7.80 8.41 -6.55
C ASN A 52 -6.53 7.59 -6.28
N TYR A 53 -6.71 6.37 -5.79
CA TYR A 53 -5.66 5.45 -5.38
C TYR A 53 -5.62 4.17 -6.24
N TYR A 54 -6.51 4.01 -7.22
CA TYR A 54 -6.66 2.76 -7.97
C TYR A 54 -6.28 2.84 -9.45
N SER A 55 -6.50 3.97 -10.13
CA SER A 55 -6.39 3.99 -11.60
C SER A 55 -4.99 4.35 -12.11
N GLY A 56 -4.55 3.70 -13.18
CA GLY A 56 -3.33 4.07 -13.91
C GLY A 56 -2.07 3.95 -13.05
N THR A 57 -1.26 5.02 -13.00
CA THR A 57 -0.01 5.03 -12.23
C THR A 57 -0.23 5.17 -10.72
N HIS A 58 -1.44 5.51 -10.28
CA HIS A 58 -1.76 5.67 -8.85
C HIS A 58 -1.59 4.37 -8.06
N VAL A 59 -1.74 3.22 -8.71
CA VAL A 59 -1.53 1.91 -8.10
C VAL A 59 -0.15 1.77 -7.45
N HIS A 60 0.88 2.42 -8.00
CA HIS A 60 2.25 2.29 -7.50
C HIS A 60 2.40 2.92 -6.11
N PHE A 61 1.86 4.14 -5.93
CA PHE A 61 1.85 4.78 -4.62
C PHE A 61 0.99 4.03 -3.61
N THR A 62 -0.21 3.60 -4.01
CA THR A 62 -1.13 2.88 -3.13
C THR A 62 -0.55 1.56 -2.64
N ARG A 63 0.13 0.82 -3.52
CA ARG A 63 0.86 -0.39 -3.14
C ARG A 63 2.02 -0.08 -2.22
N PHE A 64 2.80 0.97 -2.50
CA PHE A 64 3.86 1.41 -1.59
C PHE A 64 3.30 1.65 -0.19
N LEU A 65 2.21 2.40 -0.07
CA LEU A 65 1.56 2.67 1.22
C LEU A 65 1.14 1.36 1.93
N PHE A 66 0.39 0.48 1.26
CA PHE A 66 -0.06 -0.76 1.89
C PHE A 66 1.09 -1.69 2.29
N VAL A 67 2.08 -1.87 1.41
CA VAL A 67 3.24 -2.73 1.70
C VAL A 67 4.08 -2.15 2.83
N SER A 68 4.26 -0.83 2.88
CA SER A 68 4.99 -0.16 3.95
C SER A 68 4.31 -0.34 5.31
N ILE A 69 3.00 -0.13 5.38
CA ILE A 69 2.24 -0.32 6.62
C ILE A 69 2.23 -1.79 7.03
N GLU A 70 1.92 -2.70 6.10
CA GLU A 70 1.79 -4.12 6.41
C GLU A 70 3.12 -4.71 6.89
N ASN A 71 4.21 -4.47 6.17
CA ASN A 71 5.52 -5.01 6.54
C ASN A 71 6.03 -4.42 7.86
N PHE A 72 5.60 -3.21 8.24
CA PHE A 72 5.99 -2.60 9.51
C PHE A 72 5.14 -3.10 10.68
N LYS A 73 3.81 -3.12 10.54
CA LYS A 73 2.89 -3.55 11.61
C LYS A 73 2.90 -5.06 11.81
N ASN A 74 3.22 -5.84 10.77
CA ASN A 74 3.18 -7.31 10.78
C ASN A 74 4.58 -7.95 10.66
N ASN A 75 5.50 -7.53 11.54
CA ASN A 75 6.91 -7.95 11.55
C ASN A 75 7.17 -9.47 11.72
N TYR A 76 6.13 -10.29 11.97
CA TYR A 76 6.28 -11.72 12.22
C TYR A 76 6.31 -12.57 10.94
N ARG A 77 5.85 -12.04 9.80
CA ARG A 77 5.77 -12.79 8.53
C ARG A 77 6.40 -12.01 7.40
N THR A 78 7.41 -12.60 6.76
CA THR A 78 7.98 -12.02 5.53
C THR A 78 7.11 -12.43 4.35
N ILE A 79 6.34 -11.48 3.80
CA ILE A 79 5.52 -11.67 2.61
C ILE A 79 6.18 -10.94 1.44
N ASN A 80 6.31 -11.62 0.30
CA ASN A 80 6.80 -10.99 -0.91
C ASN A 80 5.65 -10.38 -1.71
N PHE A 81 5.31 -9.11 -1.44
CA PHE A 81 4.28 -8.39 -2.19
C PHE A 81 4.66 -8.07 -3.65
N THR A 82 5.89 -8.38 -4.08
CA THR A 82 6.38 -8.20 -5.45
C THR A 82 6.38 -9.50 -6.26
N GLU A 83 5.88 -10.59 -5.68
CA GLU A 83 5.78 -11.88 -6.35
C GLU A 83 4.99 -11.78 -7.66
N LEU A 84 5.54 -12.42 -8.70
CA LEU A 84 4.99 -12.44 -10.05
C LEU A 84 4.55 -13.85 -10.41
N ASP A 85 3.47 -13.96 -11.18
CA ASP A 85 3.07 -15.21 -11.82
C ASP A 85 4.00 -15.56 -13.00
N HIS A 86 3.76 -16.72 -13.62
CA HIS A 86 4.49 -17.18 -14.80
C HIS A 86 4.32 -16.30 -16.06
N LYS A 87 3.52 -15.23 -15.99
CA LYS A 87 3.29 -14.23 -17.05
C LYS A 87 3.76 -12.84 -16.64
N ASP A 88 4.64 -12.74 -15.64
CA ASP A 88 5.18 -11.50 -15.08
C ASP A 88 4.11 -10.54 -14.53
N LYS A 89 2.97 -11.07 -14.06
CA LYS A 89 1.91 -10.29 -13.42
C LYS A 89 1.99 -10.41 -11.90
N LEU A 90 1.83 -9.29 -11.22
CA LEU A 90 1.77 -9.25 -9.75
C LEU A 90 0.67 -10.17 -9.22
N ILE A 91 1.06 -11.04 -8.29
CA ILE A 91 0.16 -11.97 -7.60
C ILE A 91 -0.70 -11.21 -6.59
N TRP A 92 -0.10 -10.30 -5.82
CA TRP A 92 -0.84 -9.44 -4.89
C TRP A 92 -1.50 -8.30 -5.66
N GLN A 93 -2.82 -8.21 -5.61
CA GLN A 93 -3.62 -7.27 -6.41
C GLN A 93 -4.37 -6.30 -5.52
N LEU A 94 -4.55 -5.07 -6.01
CA LEU A 94 -5.44 -4.12 -5.36
C LEU A 94 -6.88 -4.59 -5.54
N GLU A 95 -7.61 -4.63 -4.44
CA GLU A 95 -9.02 -5.03 -4.44
C GLU A 95 -9.89 -4.02 -3.71
N HIS A 96 -11.12 -3.86 -4.19
CA HIS A 96 -12.13 -3.00 -3.62
C HIS A 96 -12.87 -3.72 -2.48
N ILE A 97 -12.87 -3.15 -1.27
CA ILE A 97 -13.58 -3.71 -0.11
C ILE A 97 -15.09 -3.71 -0.38
N ILE A 98 -15.63 -2.55 -0.76
CA ILE A 98 -16.96 -2.43 -1.35
C ILE A 98 -16.81 -2.48 -2.87
N PRO A 99 -17.46 -3.42 -3.58
CA PRO A 99 -17.32 -3.56 -5.03
C PRO A 99 -17.60 -2.29 -5.82
N GLN A 100 -16.87 -2.10 -6.92
CA GLN A 100 -17.03 -0.94 -7.79
C GLN A 100 -18.46 -0.77 -8.31
N SER A 101 -19.20 -1.86 -8.50
CA SER A 101 -20.60 -1.87 -8.98
C SER A 101 -21.59 -1.24 -8.01
N LYS A 102 -21.20 -0.98 -6.75
CA LYS A 102 -22.03 -0.32 -5.74
C LYS A 102 -21.91 1.20 -5.73
N PHE A 103 -21.07 1.76 -6.60
CA PHE A 103 -20.80 3.19 -6.66
C PHE A 103 -21.31 3.78 -7.96
N GLU A 104 -21.92 4.96 -7.86
CA GLU A 104 -22.35 5.71 -9.04
C GLU A 104 -21.15 6.23 -9.85
N PRO A 105 -21.32 6.51 -11.15
CA PRO A 105 -20.30 7.19 -11.94
C PRO A 105 -19.87 8.52 -11.29
N GLY A 106 -18.57 8.71 -11.11
CA GLY A 106 -18.01 9.93 -10.49
C GLY A 106 -17.90 9.90 -8.96
N ASP A 107 -18.39 8.85 -8.30
CA ASP A 107 -18.27 8.68 -6.86
C ASP A 107 -16.80 8.52 -6.43
N SER A 108 -16.30 9.47 -5.65
CA SER A 108 -14.89 9.52 -5.22
C SER A 108 -14.52 8.36 -4.30
N ASP A 109 -15.47 7.83 -3.55
CA ASP A 109 -15.23 6.78 -2.57
C ASP A 109 -14.89 5.45 -3.23
N LYS A 110 -15.33 5.26 -4.48
CA LYS A 110 -15.02 4.06 -5.26
C LYS A 110 -13.52 3.78 -5.29
N ASN A 111 -12.70 4.79 -5.59
CA ASN A 111 -11.23 4.64 -5.72
C ASN A 111 -10.46 5.29 -4.56
N ASN A 112 -11.15 5.57 -3.45
CA ASN A 112 -10.54 6.11 -2.25
C ASN A 112 -9.69 5.02 -1.57
N LEU A 113 -8.56 5.42 -1.00
CA LEU A 113 -7.64 4.55 -0.26
C LEU A 113 -8.37 3.67 0.77
N GLY A 114 -9.32 4.25 1.48
CA GLY A 114 -10.09 3.56 2.52
C GLY A 114 -10.95 2.40 1.98
N ASN A 115 -11.28 2.39 0.68
CA ASN A 115 -12.03 1.32 0.03
C ASN A 115 -11.13 0.28 -0.66
N LEU A 116 -9.80 0.40 -0.53
CA LEU A 116 -8.85 -0.50 -1.19
C LEU A 116 -8.10 -1.37 -0.19
N THR A 117 -7.63 -2.51 -0.65
CA THR A 117 -6.68 -3.36 0.07
C THR A 117 -5.83 -4.19 -0.90
N LEU A 118 -4.95 -5.05 -0.38
CA LEU A 118 -4.22 -6.04 -1.16
C LEU A 118 -4.65 -7.46 -0.78
N LEU A 119 -4.97 -8.25 -1.81
CA LEU A 119 -5.28 -9.68 -1.70
C LEU A 119 -4.48 -10.48 -2.72
N HIS A 120 -4.20 -11.74 -2.43
CA HIS A 120 -3.61 -12.67 -3.38
C HIS A 120 -4.59 -12.93 -4.50
N ARG A 121 -4.07 -13.05 -5.72
CA ARG A 121 -4.87 -13.21 -6.94
C ARG A 121 -5.91 -14.32 -6.85
N ASP A 122 -5.55 -15.48 -6.31
CA ASP A 122 -6.46 -16.63 -6.26
C ASP A 122 -7.70 -16.34 -5.41
N ILE A 123 -7.51 -15.67 -4.27
CA ILE A 123 -8.59 -15.17 -3.42
C ILE A 123 -9.35 -14.07 -4.16
N ASN A 124 -8.65 -13.15 -4.81
CA ASN A 124 -9.28 -12.06 -5.55
C ASN A 124 -10.18 -12.54 -6.70
N VAL A 125 -9.78 -13.62 -7.39
CA VAL A 125 -10.58 -14.27 -8.42
C VAL A 125 -11.80 -14.96 -7.82
N LYS A 126 -11.64 -15.61 -6.66
CA LYS A 126 -12.75 -16.27 -5.94
C LYS A 126 -13.83 -15.27 -5.54
N ILE A 127 -13.44 -14.14 -4.96
CA ILE A 127 -14.39 -13.14 -4.46
C ILE A 127 -14.94 -12.22 -5.55
N SER A 128 -14.13 -11.86 -6.56
CA SER A 128 -14.59 -11.03 -7.69
C SER A 128 -15.44 -9.80 -7.26
N ASN A 129 -16.69 -9.72 -7.73
CA ASN A 129 -17.63 -8.64 -7.44
C ASN A 129 -18.57 -8.91 -6.24
N GLU A 130 -18.24 -9.90 -5.41
CA GLU A 130 -18.97 -10.22 -4.18
C GLU A 130 -19.08 -9.02 -3.25
N ASN A 131 -20.17 -8.95 -2.50
CA ASN A 131 -20.37 -7.91 -1.51
C ASN A 131 -19.45 -8.10 -0.28
N PHE A 132 -19.44 -7.13 0.64
CA PHE A 132 -18.53 -7.16 1.79
C PHE A 132 -18.68 -8.42 2.67
N GLU A 133 -19.90 -8.88 2.93
CA GLU A 133 -20.13 -10.06 3.77
C GLU A 133 -19.63 -11.34 3.10
N GLU A 134 -19.92 -11.49 1.80
CA GLU A 134 -19.41 -12.61 0.98
C GLU A 134 -17.87 -12.62 0.94
N LYS A 135 -17.24 -11.45 0.71
CA LYS A 135 -15.78 -11.30 0.77
C LYS A 135 -15.21 -11.70 2.12
N LYS A 136 -15.86 -11.26 3.20
CA LYS A 136 -15.46 -11.59 4.56
C LYS A 136 -15.56 -13.09 4.83
N GLU A 137 -16.65 -13.75 4.42
CA GLU A 137 -16.80 -15.19 4.54
C GLU A 137 -15.72 -15.95 3.75
N ALA A 138 -15.45 -15.53 2.51
CA ALA A 138 -14.43 -16.13 1.67
C ALA A 138 -13.01 -16.01 2.23
N LEU A 139 -12.75 -14.97 3.04
CA LEU A 139 -11.47 -14.69 3.72
C LEU A 139 -11.35 -15.32 5.11
N HIS A 140 -12.42 -15.89 5.68
CA HIS A 140 -12.48 -16.29 7.09
C HIS A 140 -11.32 -17.21 7.53
N ASP A 141 -10.96 -18.17 6.68
CA ASP A 141 -9.90 -19.16 6.97
C ASP A 141 -8.56 -18.80 6.29
N GLU A 142 -8.50 -17.67 5.59
CA GLU A 142 -7.32 -17.26 4.83
C GLU A 142 -6.31 -16.55 5.72
N ASN A 143 -5.02 -16.81 5.46
CA ASN A 143 -3.95 -16.12 6.17
C ASN A 143 -3.97 -14.60 5.96
N GLU A 144 -4.58 -14.13 4.87
CA GLU A 144 -4.73 -12.71 4.54
C GLU A 144 -5.59 -11.95 5.53
N LEU A 145 -6.52 -12.63 6.22
CA LEU A 145 -7.30 -12.00 7.28
C LEU A 145 -6.40 -11.59 8.45
N LYS A 146 -5.19 -12.16 8.59
CA LYS A 146 -4.20 -11.80 9.61
C LYS A 146 -3.43 -10.52 9.27
N PHE A 147 -3.58 -9.99 8.06
CA PHE A 147 -2.89 -8.78 7.64
C PHE A 147 -3.53 -7.55 8.27
N TYR A 148 -2.69 -6.60 8.66
CA TYR A 148 -3.12 -5.31 9.22
C TYR A 148 -4.01 -4.55 8.23
N ILE A 149 -3.61 -4.50 6.96
CA ILE A 149 -4.37 -3.80 5.91
C ILE A 149 -5.75 -4.45 5.64
N ASN A 150 -5.92 -5.74 5.97
CA ASN A 150 -7.15 -6.51 5.77
C ASN A 150 -8.03 -6.63 7.03
N GLU A 151 -7.67 -6.00 8.15
CA GLU A 151 -8.45 -6.09 9.40
C GLU A 151 -9.89 -5.61 9.26
N VAL A 152 -10.19 -4.82 8.24
CA VAL A 152 -11.54 -4.38 7.89
C VAL A 152 -12.52 -5.56 7.76
N PHE A 153 -12.08 -6.70 7.20
CA PHE A 153 -12.92 -7.88 7.02
C PHE A 153 -13.20 -8.63 8.32
N ARG A 154 -12.50 -8.32 9.42
CA ARG A 154 -12.82 -8.86 10.76
C ARG A 154 -14.00 -8.14 11.41
N ARG A 155 -14.41 -6.99 10.88
CA ARG A 155 -15.52 -6.19 11.43
C ARG A 155 -16.87 -6.80 11.06
N ASN A 156 -17.91 -6.47 11.83
CA ASN A 156 -19.27 -6.93 11.54
C ASN A 156 -19.86 -6.33 10.27
N ASN A 157 -19.47 -5.11 9.90
CA ASN A 157 -19.89 -4.46 8.67
C ASN A 157 -18.81 -3.46 8.21
N PHE A 158 -18.90 -3.07 6.94
CA PHE A 158 -18.14 -1.95 6.39
C PHE A 158 -19.03 -1.20 5.39
N LYS A 159 -19.26 0.08 5.67
CA LYS A 159 -20.15 0.95 4.89
C LYS A 159 -19.33 2.05 4.22
N LYS A 160 -19.96 2.71 3.25
CA LYS A 160 -19.37 3.87 2.55
C LYS A 160 -18.88 4.95 3.54
N SER A 161 -19.63 5.20 4.61
CA SER A 161 -19.25 6.14 5.69
C SER A 161 -17.95 5.79 6.43
N ASP A 162 -17.49 4.54 6.35
CA ASP A 162 -16.26 4.08 7.01
C ASP A 162 -15.01 4.30 6.15
N ILE A 163 -15.19 4.58 4.85
CA ILE A 163 -14.10 4.74 3.88
C ILE A 163 -13.19 5.91 4.27
N ASP A 164 -13.75 7.08 4.55
CA ASP A 164 -12.96 8.27 4.87
C ASP A 164 -12.16 8.12 6.17
N LYS A 165 -12.77 7.48 7.17
CA LYS A 165 -12.08 7.17 8.43
C LYS A 165 -10.91 6.23 8.17
N ARG A 166 -11.13 5.09 7.50
CA ARG A 166 -10.06 4.13 7.19
C ARG A 166 -8.96 4.76 6.32
N SER A 167 -9.34 5.61 5.37
CA SER A 167 -8.40 6.38 4.54
C SER A 167 -7.51 7.26 5.42
N SER A 168 -8.09 8.00 6.35
CA SER A 168 -7.36 8.86 7.29
C SER A 168 -6.44 8.05 8.19
N ASP A 169 -6.93 6.92 8.75
CA ASP A 169 -6.16 6.04 9.61
C ASP A 169 -4.90 5.51 8.88
N LEU A 170 -5.05 4.99 7.66
CA LEU A 170 -3.94 4.48 6.85
C LEU A 170 -2.90 5.55 6.49
N LYS A 171 -3.35 6.76 6.16
CA LYS A 171 -2.43 7.88 5.88
C LYS A 171 -1.66 8.28 7.14
N ASN A 172 -2.34 8.36 8.27
CA ASN A 172 -1.74 8.70 9.55
C ASN A 172 -0.73 7.63 10.00
N ASP A 173 -1.06 6.34 9.83
CA ASP A 173 -0.13 5.24 10.09
C ASP A 173 1.16 5.40 9.26
N LEU A 174 1.05 5.65 7.96
CA LEU A 174 2.24 5.82 7.11
C LEU A 174 3.06 7.03 7.55
N VAL A 175 2.43 8.16 7.85
CA VAL A 175 3.11 9.37 8.32
C VAL A 175 3.81 9.14 9.66
N ASP A 176 3.13 8.49 10.61
CA ASP A 176 3.67 8.15 11.92
C ASP A 176 4.90 7.22 11.81
N ILE A 177 4.80 6.15 11.01
CA ILE A 177 5.90 5.22 10.75
C ILE A 177 7.14 5.98 10.25
N ILE A 178 6.95 6.87 9.27
CA ILE A 178 8.07 7.58 8.66
C ILE A 178 8.62 8.69 9.58
N ASN A 179 7.79 9.34 10.38
CA ASN A 179 8.24 10.46 11.22
C ASN A 179 8.85 9.99 12.54
N ASN A 180 8.26 8.98 13.16
CA ASN A 180 8.56 8.59 14.54
C ASN A 180 9.29 7.24 14.63
N HIS A 181 9.26 6.41 13.57
CA HIS A 181 9.81 5.06 13.58
C HIS A 181 10.74 4.77 12.39
N PHE A 182 11.42 5.81 11.87
CA PHE A 182 12.16 5.70 10.61
C PHE A 182 13.30 4.69 10.62
N ASP A 183 14.06 4.60 11.72
CA ASP A 183 15.16 3.65 11.84
C ASP A 183 14.65 2.20 11.80
N GLU A 184 13.58 1.91 12.55
CA GLU A 184 12.91 0.60 12.52
C GLU A 184 12.36 0.32 11.12
N TYR A 185 11.70 1.30 10.49
CA TYR A 185 11.19 1.16 9.12
C TYR A 185 12.31 0.83 8.11
N CYS A 186 13.49 1.44 8.26
CA CYS A 186 14.65 1.11 7.42
C CYS A 186 15.06 -0.37 7.56
N GLU A 187 15.07 -0.89 8.78
CA GLU A 187 15.46 -2.27 9.06
C GLU A 187 14.38 -3.29 8.67
N THR A 188 13.15 -3.04 9.10
CA THR A 188 12.03 -3.99 8.98
C THR A 188 11.41 -3.98 7.60
N VAL A 189 11.21 -2.81 7.00
CA VAL A 189 10.56 -2.67 5.68
C VAL A 189 11.59 -2.56 4.58
N LEU A 190 12.48 -1.57 4.65
CA LEU A 190 13.44 -1.30 3.57
C LEU A 190 14.58 -2.33 3.51
N LYS A 191 14.75 -3.14 4.56
CA LYS A 191 15.86 -4.12 4.68
C LYS A 191 17.24 -3.46 4.53
N ILE A 192 17.36 -2.19 4.90
CA ILE A 192 18.62 -1.44 4.93
C ILE A 192 19.15 -1.51 6.36
N LYS A 193 20.08 -2.44 6.60
CA LYS A 193 20.79 -2.50 7.89
C LYS A 193 21.89 -1.46 7.94
N ASN A 194 22.10 -0.89 9.13
CA ASN A 194 23.20 0.03 9.45
C ASN A 194 23.20 1.26 8.52
N MET A 195 22.48 2.31 8.90
CA MET A 195 23.00 3.64 8.60
C MET A 195 24.30 3.75 9.39
N GLU A 196 25.43 3.43 8.75
CA GLU A 196 26.74 3.78 9.28
C GLU A 196 26.67 5.28 9.58
N LYS A 197 26.50 5.61 10.86
CA LYS A 197 26.74 6.95 11.38
C LYS A 197 28.22 7.20 11.08
N LYS A 198 28.48 7.83 9.94
CA LYS A 198 29.77 8.46 9.68
C LYS A 198 29.94 9.63 10.63
#